data_AF-A0A6N9D0R9-F1
#
_entry.id   AF-A0A6N9D0R9-F1
#
_cell.length_a   1.000
_cell.length_b   1.000
_cell.length_c   1.000
_cell.angle_alpha   90.00
_cell.angle_beta   90.00
_cell.angle_gamma   90.00
#
_symmetry.space_group_name_H-M   'P 1'
#
loop_
_entity.id
_entity.type
_entity.pdbx_description
1 polymer ?
#
loop_
_entity_poly.entity_id
_entity_poly.type
_entity_poly.pdbx_seq_one_letter_code
_entity_poly.pdbx_strand_id
1 'polypeptide(L)'
;MISFKSKYYTILVVGIASLFFVGPVWSESESESLDDSFPWLTTFEVGDFAETYKSNRFVVKSGRQLRKLPVGLHSLEKDQEDTPVVLIGIHGYGVSGYEWIYPFVTLDSENIHTFFFRWNYLGKNSNAREIMLESIDEIVESRQGPLEKIVLLTHSCGGVMAISAMDELRSDIPFDLHTVASPLNGLGVFTVCKPRIPKVVPENVTVHQWRTTRTKDSVYWIFTKDPQVVSIEPSSAVRLPPYYRDVRLGHTRSLSWVAEQLAGTFSENHETEPIARSDDL
;
A
#
# COMPACT_ATOMS: atom_id res chain seq x y z
N MET A 1 22.80 5.51 -76.25
CA MET A 1 22.99 6.93 -75.86
C MET A 1 23.49 6.92 -74.41
N ILE A 2 24.82 6.90 -74.21
CA ILE A 2 25.67 8.02 -73.72
C ILE A 2 25.17 8.50 -72.34
N SER A 3 25.71 8.08 -71.19
CA SER A 3 27.05 8.30 -70.58
C SER A 3 27.27 9.70 -69.98
N PHE A 4 28.05 9.70 -68.88
CA PHE A 4 28.72 10.78 -68.11
C PHE A 4 28.04 11.16 -66.78
N LYS A 5 28.52 10.73 -65.60
CA LYS A 5 29.80 10.99 -64.87
C LYS A 5 30.12 12.47 -64.61
N SER A 6 30.25 12.75 -63.30
CA SER A 6 31.27 13.61 -62.67
C SER A 6 31.06 15.12 -62.72
N LYS A 7 31.15 15.81 -61.57
CA LYS A 7 32.42 16.41 -61.11
C LYS A 7 32.30 17.08 -59.74
N TYR A 8 33.42 16.95 -59.04
CA TYR A 8 33.83 17.61 -57.82
C TYR A 8 33.86 19.14 -57.97
N TYR A 9 33.63 19.86 -56.87
CA TYR A 9 34.32 21.12 -56.59
C TYR A 9 34.77 21.11 -55.12
N THR A 10 36.05 21.41 -54.93
CA THR A 10 36.76 21.49 -53.66
C THR A 10 37.21 22.95 -53.46
N ILE A 11 37.31 23.38 -52.18
CA ILE A 11 38.08 24.54 -51.64
C ILE A 11 37.37 25.91 -51.84
N LEU A 12 37.24 26.86 -50.91
CA LEU A 12 38.13 27.38 -49.86
C LEU A 12 37.35 28.11 -48.72
N VAL A 13 37.97 28.10 -47.55
CA VAL A 13 37.69 28.79 -46.28
C VAL A 13 37.76 30.33 -46.36
N VAL A 14 36.86 31.07 -45.69
CA VAL A 14 37.16 32.31 -44.93
C VAL A 14 36.14 32.43 -43.78
N GLY A 15 36.63 32.59 -42.55
CA GLY A 15 35.80 32.74 -41.35
C GLY A 15 35.33 34.17 -41.08
N ILE A 16 34.29 34.27 -40.25
CA ILE A 16 34.05 35.42 -39.38
C ILE A 16 33.66 34.87 -38.02
N ALA A 17 34.50 35.14 -37.02
CA ALA A 17 34.19 34.96 -35.62
C ALA A 17 33.07 35.95 -35.22
N SER A 18 32.08 35.47 -34.48
CA SER A 18 31.19 36.34 -33.72
C SER A 18 31.17 35.82 -32.29
N LEU A 19 31.74 36.63 -31.40
CA LEU A 19 31.70 36.50 -29.96
C LEU A 19 30.23 36.46 -29.49
N PHE A 20 29.88 35.45 -28.69
CA PHE A 20 28.90 35.63 -27.63
C PHE A 20 29.50 35.09 -26.34
N PHE A 21 29.80 36.03 -25.43
CA PHE A 21 30.24 35.75 -24.07
C PHE A 21 29.01 35.44 -23.20
N VAL A 22 29.05 34.23 -22.63
CA VAL A 22 28.72 33.87 -21.23
C VAL A 22 27.33 34.19 -20.68
N GLY A 23 26.57 33.13 -20.44
CA GLY A 23 25.78 32.95 -19.23
C GLY A 23 26.08 31.55 -18.66
N PRO A 24 26.32 31.39 -17.36
CA PRO A 24 26.48 30.07 -16.76
C PRO A 24 25.17 29.29 -16.89
N VAL A 25 25.26 28.07 -17.43
CA VAL A 25 24.18 27.07 -17.32
C VAL A 25 24.17 26.64 -15.86
N TRP A 26 23.37 27.32 -15.06
CA TRP A 26 23.03 26.88 -13.73
C TRP A 26 22.10 25.67 -13.86
N SER A 27 22.67 24.53 -13.48
CA SER A 27 21.96 23.39 -12.93
C SER A 27 21.24 23.83 -11.66
N GLU A 28 19.93 23.69 -11.64
CA GLU A 28 19.15 23.45 -10.44
C GLU A 28 17.91 22.68 -10.89
N SER A 29 17.95 21.36 -10.71
CA SER A 29 16.72 20.59 -10.55
C SER A 29 16.06 21.16 -9.30
N GLU A 30 14.98 21.92 -9.47
CA GLU A 30 14.08 22.24 -8.37
C GLU A 30 13.65 20.92 -7.74
N SER A 31 14.21 20.61 -6.58
CA SER A 31 13.57 19.70 -5.66
C SER A 31 12.25 20.37 -5.31
N GLU A 32 11.12 19.88 -5.83
CA GLU A 32 9.82 20.20 -5.27
C GLU A 32 9.92 19.89 -3.76
N SER A 33 10.06 20.94 -2.95
CA SER A 33 9.99 20.82 -1.51
C SER A 33 8.65 20.19 -1.18
N LEU A 34 8.64 19.07 -0.46
CA LEU A 34 7.43 18.42 0.03
C LEU A 34 6.72 19.35 1.02
N ASP A 35 5.95 20.30 0.48
CA ASP A 35 5.10 21.29 1.17
C ASP A 35 3.91 20.58 1.85
N ASP A 36 3.13 21.32 2.66
CA ASP A 36 1.86 20.97 3.35
C ASP A 36 0.79 20.29 2.44
N SER A 37 1.09 20.15 1.15
CA SER A 37 0.35 19.35 0.18
C SER A 37 0.59 17.83 0.27
N PHE A 38 1.68 17.38 0.90
CA PHE A 38 1.99 15.97 1.10
C PHE A 38 1.09 15.37 2.20
N PRO A 39 0.60 14.12 2.03
CA PRO A 39 -0.31 13.48 2.95
C PRO A 39 0.38 12.95 4.23
N TRP A 40 0.98 13.84 5.02
CA TRP A 40 1.55 13.49 6.32
C TRP A 40 0.47 12.99 7.29
N LEU A 41 0.74 11.98 8.10
CA LEU A 41 -0.24 11.43 9.03
C LEU A 41 -0.77 12.46 10.01
N THR A 42 0.12 13.30 10.54
CA THR A 42 -0.24 14.38 11.46
C THR A 42 -1.18 15.42 10.83
N THR A 43 -1.37 15.41 9.52
CA THR A 43 -2.28 16.31 8.78
C THR A 43 -3.59 15.63 8.37
N PHE A 44 -3.78 14.36 8.69
CA PHE A 44 -5.01 13.64 8.38
C PHE A 44 -6.14 14.01 9.33
N GLU A 45 -7.21 14.49 8.74
CA GLU A 45 -8.42 14.85 9.46
C GLU A 45 -9.49 13.77 9.22
N VAL A 46 -9.77 12.99 10.27
CA VAL A 46 -10.76 11.89 10.23
C VAL A 46 -12.21 12.37 10.41
N GLY A 47 -12.41 13.57 10.98
CA GLY A 47 -13.70 14.14 11.35
C GLY A 47 -14.60 13.20 12.18
N ASP A 48 -15.91 13.45 12.19
CA ASP A 48 -16.87 12.59 12.90
C ASP A 48 -17.12 11.28 12.13
N PHE A 49 -16.84 10.16 12.77
CA PHE A 49 -17.05 8.81 12.23
C PHE A 49 -18.52 8.50 11.94
N ALA A 50 -19.46 9.20 12.59
CA ALA A 50 -20.89 9.06 12.34
C ALA A 50 -21.27 9.47 10.91
N GLU A 51 -20.49 10.35 10.27
CA GLU A 51 -20.66 10.65 8.86
C GLU A 51 -20.04 9.57 7.97
N THR A 52 -20.68 9.28 6.83
CA THR A 52 -20.05 8.38 5.85
C THR A 52 -18.74 9.01 5.36
N TYR A 53 -17.64 8.24 5.27
CA TYR A 53 -16.34 8.75 4.78
C TYR A 53 -16.42 9.51 3.45
N LYS A 54 -17.42 9.21 2.62
CA LYS A 54 -17.66 9.85 1.33
C LYS A 54 -18.26 11.26 1.45
N SER A 55 -18.96 11.57 2.55
CA SER A 55 -19.55 12.88 2.80
C SER A 55 -18.61 13.80 3.59
N ASN A 56 -17.66 13.24 4.35
CA ASN A 56 -16.67 14.02 5.07
C ASN A 56 -15.60 14.59 4.11
N ARG A 57 -15.67 15.90 3.87
CA ARG A 57 -14.80 16.59 2.91
C ARG A 57 -13.31 16.51 3.24
N PHE A 58 -12.97 16.38 4.53
CA PHE A 58 -11.58 16.32 4.99
C PHE A 58 -10.95 14.96 4.69
N VAL A 59 -11.63 13.87 5.05
CA VAL A 59 -11.22 12.49 4.70
C VAL A 59 -11.10 12.33 3.19
N VAL A 60 -12.03 12.90 2.42
CA VAL A 60 -11.96 12.89 0.95
C VAL A 60 -10.75 13.67 0.44
N LYS A 61 -10.39 14.81 1.04
CA LYS A 61 -9.22 15.61 0.67
C LYS A 61 -7.93 14.82 0.92
N SER A 62 -7.73 14.28 2.11
CA SER A 62 -6.53 13.50 2.46
C SER A 62 -6.42 12.24 1.59
N GLY A 63 -7.54 11.54 1.36
CA GLY A 63 -7.56 10.39 0.45
C GLY A 63 -7.17 10.74 -1.00
N ARG A 64 -7.57 11.92 -1.48
CA ARG A 64 -7.15 12.41 -2.81
C ARG A 64 -5.64 12.67 -2.85
N GLN A 65 -5.02 13.15 -1.77
CA GLN A 65 -3.59 13.37 -1.70
C GLN A 65 -2.82 12.04 -1.76
N LEU A 66 -3.23 11.01 -1.01
CA LEU A 66 -2.63 9.67 -1.10
C LEU A 66 -2.62 9.11 -2.53
N ARG A 67 -3.71 9.29 -3.28
CA ARG A 67 -3.79 8.81 -4.67
C ARG A 67 -2.90 9.58 -5.65
N LYS A 68 -2.53 10.81 -5.33
CA LYS A 68 -1.64 11.63 -6.16
C LYS A 68 -0.17 11.23 -6.03
N LEU A 69 0.18 10.48 -4.98
CA LEU A 69 1.53 9.95 -4.84
C LEU A 69 1.93 9.15 -6.09
N PRO A 70 3.21 9.22 -6.50
CA PRO A 70 3.72 8.42 -7.61
C PRO A 70 3.74 6.93 -7.23
N VAL A 71 3.92 6.04 -8.22
CA VAL A 71 4.14 4.60 -7.92
C VAL A 71 5.31 4.45 -6.97
N GLY A 72 5.15 3.64 -5.93
CA GLY A 72 6.21 3.34 -4.96
C GLY A 72 5.71 3.33 -3.54
N LEU A 73 6.65 3.14 -2.63
CA LEU A 73 6.44 3.17 -1.18
C LEU A 73 6.74 4.56 -0.64
N HIS A 74 5.79 5.13 0.10
CA HIS A 74 5.88 6.50 0.62
C HIS A 74 5.75 6.51 2.13
N SER A 75 6.74 7.07 2.83
CA SER A 75 6.60 7.38 4.26
C SER A 75 5.45 8.36 4.43
N LEU A 76 4.57 8.11 5.41
CA LEU A 76 3.56 9.08 5.81
C LEU A 76 3.98 9.86 7.08
N GLU A 77 5.15 9.52 7.65
CA GLU A 77 5.77 10.25 8.75
C GLU A 77 6.82 11.24 8.25
N LYS A 78 6.87 12.43 8.89
CA LYS A 78 7.88 13.47 8.61
C LYS A 78 9.25 13.09 9.15
N ASP A 79 9.27 12.55 10.35
CA ASP A 79 10.49 12.16 11.04
C ASP A 79 10.73 10.66 10.80
N GLN A 80 11.92 10.33 10.29
CA GLN A 80 12.31 8.97 9.91
C GLN A 80 13.06 8.30 11.07
N GLU A 81 12.47 8.28 12.26
CA GLU A 81 13.06 7.51 13.35
C GLU A 81 12.88 6.02 13.07
N ASP A 82 13.93 5.23 13.31
CA ASP A 82 13.88 3.79 13.16
C ASP A 82 13.03 3.18 14.29
N THR A 83 11.71 3.16 14.09
CA THR A 83 10.75 2.57 15.03
C THR A 83 10.71 1.04 14.93
N PRO A 84 10.44 0.30 16.01
CA PRO A 84 10.52 -1.16 16.00
C PRO A 84 9.51 -1.83 15.05
N VAL A 85 8.44 -1.15 14.63
CA VAL A 85 7.41 -1.71 13.74
C VAL A 85 7.27 -0.84 12.49
N VAL A 86 7.31 -1.49 11.33
CA VAL A 86 6.96 -0.83 10.06
C VAL A 86 5.56 -1.26 9.64
N LEU A 87 4.65 -0.32 9.42
CA LEU A 87 3.30 -0.57 8.90
C LEU A 87 3.22 -0.15 7.43
N ILE A 88 2.86 -1.06 6.54
CA ILE A 88 2.70 -0.78 5.11
C ILE A 88 1.24 -1.00 4.69
N GLY A 89 0.56 0.09 4.32
CA GLY A 89 -0.77 0.04 3.73
C GLY A 89 -0.72 -0.22 2.22
N ILE A 90 -1.37 -1.29 1.77
CA ILE A 90 -1.40 -1.70 0.35
C ILE A 90 -2.82 -1.68 -0.20
N HIS A 91 -3.09 -0.74 -1.09
CA HIS A 91 -4.43 -0.46 -1.58
C HIS A 91 -4.95 -1.44 -2.64
N GLY A 92 -6.28 -1.51 -2.81
CA GLY A 92 -6.95 -2.34 -3.79
C GLY A 92 -7.07 -1.74 -5.21
N TYR A 93 -7.95 -2.33 -6.03
CA TYR A 93 -8.27 -1.81 -7.36
C TYR A 93 -9.14 -0.55 -7.28
N GLY A 94 -8.85 0.45 -8.12
CA GLY A 94 -9.75 1.59 -8.33
C GLY A 94 -9.93 2.49 -7.11
N VAL A 95 -8.87 2.63 -6.30
CA VAL A 95 -8.93 3.26 -4.98
C VAL A 95 -9.16 4.76 -5.06
N SER A 96 -9.92 5.26 -4.09
CA SER A 96 -10.16 6.68 -3.87
C SER A 96 -9.16 7.29 -2.90
N GLY A 97 -8.61 6.48 -2.00
CA GLY A 97 -7.66 6.82 -0.94
C GLY A 97 -8.30 7.17 0.40
N TYR A 98 -9.57 7.60 0.44
CA TYR A 98 -10.22 8.00 1.71
C TYR A 98 -10.36 6.83 2.69
N GLU A 99 -10.41 5.61 2.17
CA GLU A 99 -10.57 4.39 2.94
C GLU A 99 -9.39 4.04 3.84
N TRP A 100 -8.23 4.65 3.57
CA TRP A 100 -6.99 4.44 4.30
C TRP A 100 -6.75 5.49 5.39
N ILE A 101 -7.42 6.63 5.32
CA ILE A 101 -7.19 7.75 6.24
C ILE A 101 -7.49 7.35 7.68
N TYR A 102 -8.68 6.80 7.93
CA TYR A 102 -9.03 6.36 9.28
C TYR A 102 -8.16 5.20 9.78
N PRO A 103 -7.93 4.12 9.01
CA PRO A 103 -6.99 3.07 9.41
C PRO A 103 -5.61 3.58 9.83
N PHE A 104 -5.01 4.49 9.06
CA PHE A 104 -3.69 4.99 9.40
C PHE A 104 -3.69 5.82 10.68
N VAL A 105 -4.63 6.76 10.82
CA VAL A 105 -4.75 7.54 12.07
C VAL A 105 -5.06 6.66 13.28
N THR A 106 -5.79 5.56 13.09
CA THR A 106 -6.13 4.63 14.18
C THR A 106 -4.93 3.79 14.63
N LEU A 107 -3.99 3.52 13.74
CA LEU A 107 -2.82 2.69 13.99
C LEU A 107 -1.56 3.50 14.28
N ASP A 108 -1.63 4.82 14.17
CA ASP A 108 -0.53 5.74 14.42
C ASP A 108 -0.07 5.66 15.89
N SER A 109 1.25 5.54 16.07
CA SER A 109 1.89 5.52 17.39
C SER A 109 3.39 5.77 17.26
N GLU A 110 4.04 6.19 18.34
CA GLU A 110 5.49 6.45 18.38
C GLU A 110 6.36 5.23 18.04
N ASN A 111 5.80 4.02 18.11
CA ASN A 111 6.51 2.76 17.82
C ASN A 111 6.30 2.24 16.40
N ILE A 112 5.50 2.93 15.58
CA ILE A 112 5.11 2.47 14.25
C ILE A 112 5.53 3.51 13.21
N HIS A 113 6.36 3.11 12.25
CA HIS A 113 6.63 3.91 11.05
C HIS A 113 5.66 3.50 9.97
N THR A 114 4.74 4.39 9.61
CA THR A 114 3.70 4.10 8.61
C THR A 114 4.10 4.51 7.20
N PHE A 115 3.89 3.59 6.26
CA PHE A 115 4.07 3.76 4.83
C PHE A 115 2.79 3.44 4.05
N PHE A 116 2.65 4.06 2.88
CA PHE A 116 1.63 3.73 1.90
C PHE A 116 2.26 3.27 0.58
N PHE A 117 1.92 2.06 0.16
CA PHE A 117 2.35 1.53 -1.13
C PHE A 117 1.33 1.89 -2.23
N ARG A 118 1.72 2.85 -3.07
CA ARG A 118 0.91 3.31 -4.20
C ARG A 118 1.28 2.52 -5.44
N TRP A 119 0.30 1.88 -6.07
CA TRP A 119 0.49 1.15 -7.32
C TRP A 119 -0.66 1.33 -8.31
N ASN A 120 -0.39 1.06 -9.58
CA ASN A 120 -1.41 1.08 -10.63
C ASN A 120 -1.78 -0.34 -11.03
N TYR A 121 -3.06 -0.69 -10.84
CA TYR A 121 -3.57 -1.99 -11.25
C TYR A 121 -3.73 -2.13 -12.78
N LEU A 122 -4.06 -1.03 -13.46
CA LEU A 122 -4.34 -1.04 -14.91
C LEU A 122 -3.03 -1.12 -15.71
N GLY A 123 -2.57 -2.34 -15.97
CA GLY A 123 -1.49 -2.61 -16.92
C GLY A 123 -1.19 -4.10 -17.02
N LYS A 124 -1.17 -4.66 -18.24
CA LYS A 124 -0.30 -5.82 -18.50
C LYS A 124 1.13 -5.26 -18.36
N ASN A 125 1.92 -5.76 -17.41
CA ASN A 125 3.28 -5.30 -17.05
C ASN A 125 3.37 -4.31 -15.87
N SER A 126 2.43 -4.29 -14.91
CA SER A 126 2.75 -3.61 -13.65
C SER A 126 3.85 -4.40 -12.93
N ASN A 127 5.04 -3.82 -12.82
CA ASN A 127 6.11 -4.27 -11.93
C ASN A 127 5.81 -3.94 -10.46
N ALA A 128 4.54 -3.72 -10.09
CA ALA A 128 4.13 -3.31 -8.76
C ALA A 128 4.57 -4.31 -7.68
N ARG A 129 4.55 -5.62 -7.98
CA ARG A 129 5.10 -6.63 -7.09
C ARG A 129 6.60 -6.45 -6.88
N GLU A 130 7.36 -6.28 -7.96
CA GLU A 130 8.81 -6.11 -7.88
C GLU A 130 9.17 -4.85 -7.09
N ILE A 131 8.55 -3.71 -7.43
CA ILE A 131 8.74 -2.45 -6.72
C ILE A 131 8.39 -2.60 -5.23
N MET A 132 7.29 -3.30 -4.91
CA MET A 132 6.91 -3.53 -3.51
C MET A 132 7.99 -4.30 -2.75
N LEU A 133 8.51 -5.38 -3.35
CA LEU A 133 9.56 -6.21 -2.74
C LEU A 133 10.86 -5.42 -2.58
N GLU A 134 11.31 -4.75 -3.66
CA GLU A 134 12.51 -3.89 -3.65
C GLU A 134 12.40 -2.77 -2.60
N SER A 135 11.25 -2.08 -2.52
CA SER A 135 11.05 -1.02 -1.52
C SER A 135 11.00 -1.55 -0.07
N ILE A 136 10.54 -2.79 0.15
CA ILE A 136 10.60 -3.42 1.48
C ILE A 136 12.04 -3.77 1.83
N ASP A 137 12.79 -4.35 0.90
CA ASP A 137 14.21 -4.68 1.08
C ASP A 137 15.01 -3.40 1.38
N GLU A 138 14.75 -2.31 0.66
CA GLU A 138 15.36 -0.99 0.91
C GLU A 138 15.08 -0.45 2.32
N ILE A 139 13.85 -0.62 2.84
CA ILE A 139 13.54 -0.27 4.24
C ILE A 139 14.40 -1.12 5.18
N VAL A 140 14.47 -2.44 4.97
CA VAL A 140 15.24 -3.31 5.87
C VAL A 140 16.73 -2.97 5.85
N GLU A 141 17.30 -2.74 4.67
CA GLU A 141 18.74 -2.51 4.48
C GLU A 141 19.21 -1.12 4.93
N SER A 142 18.35 -0.09 4.83
CA SER A 142 18.73 1.30 5.12
C SER A 142 18.67 1.68 6.60
N ARG A 143 18.07 0.82 7.45
CA ARG A 143 17.83 1.10 8.87
C ARG A 143 19.08 0.89 9.72
N GLN A 144 19.18 1.70 10.76
CA GLN A 144 20.24 1.67 11.77
C GLN A 144 19.73 1.12 13.11
N GLY A 145 18.46 1.34 13.43
CA GLY A 145 17.78 0.83 14.62
C GLY A 145 17.20 -0.57 14.46
N PRO A 146 16.86 -1.25 15.58
CA PRO A 146 16.24 -2.56 15.54
C PRO A 146 14.88 -2.51 14.83
N LEU A 147 14.59 -3.53 14.03
CA LEU A 147 13.29 -3.77 13.42
C LEU A 147 12.76 -5.09 13.97
N GLU A 148 11.61 -5.04 14.65
CA GLU A 148 11.00 -6.22 15.24
C GLU A 148 10.09 -6.93 14.25
N LYS A 149 9.33 -6.17 13.45
CA LYS A 149 8.43 -6.72 12.44
C LYS A 149 7.96 -5.73 11.39
N ILE A 150 7.51 -6.28 10.26
CA ILE A 150 6.82 -5.54 9.20
C ILE A 150 5.37 -6.00 9.12
N VAL A 151 4.44 -5.06 9.23
CA VAL A 151 3.00 -5.31 9.14
C VAL A 151 2.51 -4.88 7.76
N LEU A 152 2.04 -5.84 6.97
CA LEU A 152 1.42 -5.58 5.67
C LEU A 152 -0.10 -5.53 5.85
N LEU A 153 -0.67 -4.33 5.98
CA LEU A 153 -2.12 -4.13 5.99
C LEU A 153 -2.60 -3.93 4.56
N THR A 154 -3.31 -4.92 4.02
CA THR A 154 -3.63 -4.97 2.60
C THR A 154 -5.13 -5.04 2.36
N HIS A 155 -5.61 -4.40 1.29
CA HIS A 155 -7.04 -4.38 0.97
C HIS A 155 -7.33 -4.95 -0.40
N SER A 156 -8.39 -5.75 -0.51
CA SER A 156 -8.94 -6.17 -1.79
C SER A 156 -7.85 -6.79 -2.67
N CYS A 157 -7.63 -6.25 -3.87
CA CYS A 157 -6.60 -6.69 -4.80
C CYS A 157 -5.15 -6.44 -4.33
N GLY A 158 -4.91 -5.50 -3.42
CA GLY A 158 -3.62 -5.32 -2.78
C GLY A 158 -3.23 -6.54 -1.94
N GLY A 159 -4.20 -7.16 -1.25
CA GLY A 159 -3.94 -8.40 -0.51
C GLY A 159 -3.73 -9.61 -1.42
N VAL A 160 -4.34 -9.63 -2.61
CA VAL A 160 -4.02 -10.65 -3.62
C VAL A 160 -2.57 -10.51 -4.08
N MET A 161 -2.11 -9.28 -4.33
CA MET A 161 -0.72 -9.00 -4.71
C MET A 161 0.25 -9.42 -3.62
N ALA A 162 0.01 -9.01 -2.37
CA ALA A 162 0.89 -9.33 -1.24
C ALA A 162 0.97 -10.83 -0.95
N ILE A 163 -0.17 -11.53 -0.89
CA ILE A 163 -0.17 -13.00 -0.74
C ILE A 163 0.56 -13.69 -1.90
N SER A 164 0.44 -13.17 -3.12
CA SER A 164 1.10 -13.76 -4.28
C SER A 164 2.61 -13.54 -4.31
N ALA A 165 3.13 -12.66 -3.47
CA ALA A 165 4.53 -12.28 -3.36
C ALA A 165 5.17 -12.74 -2.04
N MET A 166 4.41 -13.33 -1.11
CA MET A 166 4.90 -13.58 0.25
C MET A 166 6.07 -14.57 0.30
N ASP A 167 6.18 -15.48 -0.66
CA ASP A 167 7.32 -16.41 -0.77
C ASP A 167 8.60 -15.78 -1.29
N GLU A 168 8.57 -14.48 -1.58
CA GLU A 168 9.69 -13.70 -2.11
C GLU A 168 10.10 -12.54 -1.20
N LEU A 169 9.50 -12.43 -0.01
CA LEU A 169 9.95 -11.49 1.02
C LEU A 169 11.32 -11.95 1.54
N ARG A 170 12.37 -11.17 1.27
CA ARG A 170 13.77 -11.54 1.54
C ARG A 170 14.26 -10.91 2.83
N SER A 171 13.77 -11.40 3.96
CA SER A 171 14.24 -10.91 5.25
C SER A 171 14.00 -11.93 6.35
N ASP A 172 14.93 -12.01 7.32
CA ASP A 172 14.73 -12.79 8.55
C ASP A 172 13.77 -12.08 9.53
N ILE A 173 13.36 -10.84 9.21
CA ILE A 173 12.39 -10.08 9.99
C ILE A 173 11.00 -10.71 9.88
N PRO A 174 10.27 -10.86 11.00
CA PRO A 174 8.88 -11.29 11.00
C PRO A 174 7.95 -10.36 10.19
N PHE A 175 7.06 -10.95 9.40
CA PHE A 175 5.99 -10.26 8.68
C PHE A 175 4.61 -10.65 9.22
N ASP A 176 3.80 -9.65 9.55
CA ASP A 176 2.37 -9.83 9.84
C ASP A 176 1.55 -9.38 8.62
N LEU A 177 1.08 -10.34 7.82
CA LEU A 177 0.32 -10.09 6.59
C LEU A 177 -1.19 -10.14 6.86
N HIS A 178 -1.82 -8.97 6.90
CA HIS A 178 -3.27 -8.82 7.04
C HIS A 178 -3.93 -8.56 5.69
N THR A 179 -4.75 -9.51 5.24
CA THR A 179 -5.58 -9.37 4.03
C THR A 179 -7.00 -8.98 4.39
N VAL A 180 -7.45 -7.81 3.93
CA VAL A 180 -8.76 -7.26 4.27
C VAL A 180 -9.65 -7.23 3.04
N ALA A 181 -10.78 -7.94 3.12
CA ALA A 181 -11.73 -8.07 2.03
C ALA A 181 -11.08 -8.53 0.70
N SER A 182 -10.03 -9.37 0.76
CA SER A 182 -9.27 -9.77 -0.43
C SER A 182 -9.89 -10.97 -1.14
N PRO A 183 -10.08 -10.91 -2.48
CA PRO A 183 -10.65 -12.02 -3.24
C PRO A 183 -9.59 -13.08 -3.56
N LEU A 184 -9.05 -13.73 -2.54
CA LEU A 184 -7.93 -14.68 -2.65
C LEU A 184 -8.26 -15.94 -3.46
N ASN A 185 -9.54 -16.29 -3.60
CA ASN A 185 -10.02 -17.36 -4.48
C ASN A 185 -10.33 -16.86 -5.91
N GLY A 186 -9.99 -15.61 -6.20
CA GLY A 186 -10.18 -14.95 -7.49
C GLY A 186 -11.63 -14.53 -7.73
N LEU A 187 -11.81 -13.69 -8.74
CA LEU A 187 -13.10 -13.16 -9.17
C LEU A 187 -13.67 -13.91 -10.39
N GLY A 188 -13.28 -15.17 -10.58
CA GLY A 188 -13.75 -16.00 -11.70
C GLY A 188 -13.30 -15.48 -13.06
N VAL A 189 -14.27 -15.08 -13.91
CA VAL A 189 -14.01 -14.64 -15.30
C VAL A 189 -13.37 -13.26 -15.39
N PHE A 190 -13.39 -12.47 -14.33
CA PHE A 190 -12.75 -11.17 -14.32
C PHE A 190 -11.24 -11.34 -14.35
N THR A 191 -10.57 -10.59 -15.23
CA THR A 191 -9.11 -10.61 -15.36
C THR A 191 -8.39 -9.86 -14.27
N VAL A 192 -9.14 -9.24 -13.35
CA VAL A 192 -8.59 -8.47 -12.24
C VAL A 192 -8.32 -9.35 -11.02
N CYS A 193 -7.24 -9.05 -10.31
CA CYS A 193 -6.88 -9.60 -9.02
C CYS A 193 -6.74 -11.13 -9.10
N LYS A 194 -5.95 -11.58 -10.08
CA LYS A 194 -5.66 -13.00 -10.30
C LYS A 194 -4.69 -13.49 -9.23
N PRO A 195 -5.13 -14.36 -8.32
CA PRO A 195 -4.27 -14.81 -7.24
C PRO A 195 -3.29 -15.87 -7.73
N ARG A 196 -2.05 -15.78 -7.27
CA ARG A 196 -1.10 -16.90 -7.21
C ARG A 196 -0.94 -17.25 -5.74
N ILE A 197 -1.79 -18.11 -5.20
CA ILE A 197 -1.74 -18.46 -3.78
C ILE A 197 -0.60 -19.46 -3.55
N PRO A 198 0.44 -19.13 -2.75
CA PRO A 198 1.45 -20.09 -2.36
C PRO A 198 0.82 -21.19 -1.50
N LYS A 199 1.34 -22.42 -1.61
CA LYS A 199 0.78 -23.59 -0.92
C LYS A 199 1.15 -23.66 0.56
N VAL A 200 2.25 -23.02 0.94
CA VAL A 200 2.83 -23.03 2.28
C VAL A 200 3.20 -21.60 2.61
N VAL A 201 2.86 -21.16 3.82
CA VAL A 201 3.28 -19.86 4.33
C VAL A 201 4.74 -19.95 4.79
N PRO A 202 5.63 -19.01 4.40
CA PRO A 202 7.00 -18.95 4.91
C PRO A 202 7.04 -18.83 6.44
N GLU A 203 8.08 -19.36 7.08
CA GLU A 203 8.17 -19.42 8.55
C GLU A 203 8.21 -18.04 9.24
N ASN A 204 8.78 -17.05 8.56
CA ASN A 204 8.84 -15.66 9.01
C ASN A 204 7.56 -14.87 8.70
N VAL A 205 6.53 -15.48 8.11
CA VAL A 205 5.29 -14.79 7.72
C VAL A 205 4.10 -15.36 8.51
N THR A 206 3.36 -14.47 9.18
CA THR A 206 2.06 -14.79 9.77
C THR A 206 0.96 -14.22 8.88
N VAL A 207 0.01 -15.07 8.45
CA VAL A 207 -1.09 -14.65 7.57
C VAL A 207 -2.40 -14.55 8.32
N HIS A 208 -3.05 -13.39 8.21
CA HIS A 208 -4.37 -13.10 8.76
C HIS A 208 -5.34 -12.71 7.65
N GLN A 209 -6.47 -13.41 7.57
CA GLN A 209 -7.51 -13.19 6.57
C GLN A 209 -8.76 -12.58 7.21
N TRP A 210 -9.02 -11.31 6.92
CA TRP A 210 -10.17 -10.55 7.39
C TRP A 210 -11.25 -10.51 6.29
N ARG A 211 -12.22 -11.41 6.41
CA ARG A 211 -13.23 -11.66 5.37
C ARG A 211 -14.54 -10.92 5.65
N THR A 212 -14.95 -10.03 4.76
CA THR A 212 -16.27 -9.39 4.86
C THR A 212 -17.38 -10.42 4.67
N THR A 213 -18.57 -10.19 5.23
CA THR A 213 -19.73 -11.02 4.89
C THR A 213 -20.10 -10.81 3.42
N ARG A 214 -19.97 -11.84 2.55
CA ARG A 214 -20.18 -11.74 1.09
C ARG A 214 -21.44 -10.98 0.69
N THR A 215 -22.58 -11.25 1.34
CA THR A 215 -23.88 -10.63 1.03
C THR A 215 -23.99 -9.17 1.50
N LYS A 216 -23.06 -8.70 2.33
CA LYS A 216 -22.96 -7.31 2.82
C LYS A 216 -21.80 -6.55 2.14
N ASP A 217 -20.91 -7.27 1.48
CA ASP A 217 -19.83 -6.71 0.70
C ASP A 217 -20.37 -6.13 -0.62
N SER A 218 -20.17 -4.82 -0.83
CA SER A 218 -20.67 -4.12 -2.02
C SER A 218 -20.01 -4.53 -3.33
N VAL A 219 -18.88 -5.25 -3.28
CA VAL A 219 -18.20 -5.83 -4.44
C VAL A 219 -18.59 -7.28 -4.61
N TYR A 220 -18.72 -8.05 -3.52
CA TYR A 220 -18.87 -9.51 -3.60
C TYR A 220 -20.29 -10.06 -3.56
N TRP A 221 -21.29 -9.23 -3.26
CA TRP A 221 -22.69 -9.68 -3.14
C TRP A 221 -23.25 -10.35 -4.41
N ILE A 222 -22.72 -10.00 -5.59
CA ILE A 222 -23.13 -10.55 -6.89
C ILE A 222 -22.59 -11.97 -7.16
N PHE A 223 -21.54 -12.41 -6.46
CA PHE A 223 -20.91 -13.70 -6.73
C PHE A 223 -21.64 -14.82 -5.99
N THR A 224 -21.85 -15.94 -6.66
CA THR A 224 -22.48 -17.13 -6.06
C THR A 224 -21.60 -17.78 -4.98
N LYS A 225 -20.28 -17.78 -5.21
CA LYS A 225 -19.27 -18.24 -4.26
C LYS A 225 -18.56 -17.03 -3.65
N ASP A 226 -18.15 -17.16 -2.39
CA ASP A 226 -17.38 -16.12 -1.71
C ASP A 226 -15.94 -16.11 -2.25
N PRO A 227 -15.50 -15.04 -2.95
CA PRO A 227 -14.18 -15.00 -3.56
C PRO A 227 -13.06 -14.86 -2.51
N GLN A 228 -13.40 -14.65 -1.23
CA GLN A 228 -12.43 -14.51 -0.15
C GLN A 228 -12.05 -15.83 0.52
N VAL A 229 -12.81 -16.92 0.25
CA VAL A 229 -12.63 -18.20 0.93
C VAL A 229 -11.61 -19.04 0.18
N VAL A 230 -10.41 -19.15 0.75
CA VAL A 230 -9.31 -20.02 0.33
C VAL A 230 -8.70 -20.69 1.57
N SER A 231 -8.08 -21.86 1.39
CA SER A 231 -7.24 -22.50 2.43
C SER A 231 -5.78 -22.15 2.14
N ILE A 232 -5.15 -21.48 3.09
CA ILE A 232 -3.74 -21.13 3.13
C ILE A 232 -3.29 -21.61 4.51
N GLU A 233 -2.34 -22.53 4.59
CA GLU A 233 -1.91 -23.09 5.87
C GLU A 233 -0.40 -22.92 6.05
N PRO A 234 0.07 -22.51 7.25
CA PRO A 234 -0.74 -22.02 8.37
C PRO A 234 -1.29 -20.58 8.13
N SER A 235 -2.57 -20.33 8.36
CA SER A 235 -3.10 -18.96 8.44
C SER A 235 -4.33 -18.86 9.35
N SER A 236 -4.62 -17.66 9.87
CA SER A 236 -5.87 -17.39 10.58
C SER A 236 -6.88 -16.70 9.67
N ALA A 237 -8.16 -17.00 9.85
CA ALA A 237 -9.23 -16.37 9.08
C ALA A 237 -10.40 -15.99 9.99
N VAL A 238 -10.77 -14.70 9.96
CA VAL A 238 -11.86 -14.12 10.73
C VAL A 238 -12.95 -13.65 9.77
N ARG A 239 -14.20 -14.04 10.05
CA ARG A 239 -15.38 -13.48 9.37
C ARG A 239 -15.81 -12.23 10.13
N LEU A 240 -15.84 -11.10 9.42
CA LEU A 240 -16.21 -9.81 10.00
C LEU A 240 -17.72 -9.74 10.26
N PRO A 241 -18.15 -9.00 11.30
CA PRO A 241 -19.57 -8.79 11.55
C PRO A 241 -20.24 -8.11 10.35
N PRO A 242 -21.53 -8.32 10.11
CA PRO A 242 -22.23 -7.69 8.98
C PRO A 242 -22.44 -6.17 9.16
N TYR A 243 -22.32 -5.68 10.39
CA TYR A 243 -22.52 -4.29 10.79
C TYR A 243 -21.41 -3.83 11.74
N TYR A 244 -21.13 -2.54 11.72
CA TYR A 244 -20.16 -1.88 12.58
C TYR A 244 -20.63 -0.44 12.81
N ARG A 245 -20.83 -0.08 14.08
CA ARG A 245 -21.47 1.18 14.51
C ARG A 245 -22.78 1.44 13.76
N ASP A 246 -23.66 0.43 13.78
CA ASP A 246 -24.99 0.41 13.12
C ASP A 246 -25.00 0.61 11.59
N VAL A 247 -23.84 0.68 10.97
CA VAL A 247 -23.70 0.80 9.51
C VAL A 247 -23.23 -0.53 8.92
N ARG A 248 -23.69 -0.84 7.71
CA ARG A 248 -23.23 -2.02 6.95
C ARG A 248 -21.71 -2.04 6.85
N LEU A 249 -21.10 -3.11 7.34
CA LEU A 249 -19.66 -3.35 7.21
C LEU A 249 -19.36 -3.95 5.83
N GLY A 250 -19.28 -3.06 4.84
CA GLY A 250 -19.00 -3.42 3.46
C GLY A 250 -17.50 -3.45 3.12
N HIS A 251 -17.22 -3.64 1.82
CA HIS A 251 -15.89 -3.84 1.26
C HIS A 251 -14.82 -2.89 1.79
N THR A 252 -15.09 -1.59 1.72
CA THR A 252 -14.12 -0.54 2.07
C THR A 252 -14.06 -0.26 3.58
N ARG A 253 -15.22 -0.28 4.26
CA ARG A 253 -15.31 0.02 5.70
C ARG A 253 -14.68 -1.08 6.56
N SER A 254 -14.52 -2.28 6.00
CA SER A 254 -13.82 -3.39 6.65
C SER A 254 -12.42 -3.02 7.15
N LEU A 255 -11.68 -2.18 6.40
CA LEU A 255 -10.36 -1.68 6.82
C LEU A 255 -10.41 -0.95 8.16
N SER A 256 -11.41 -0.10 8.36
CA SER A 256 -11.56 0.66 9.62
C SER A 256 -11.80 -0.26 10.82
N TRP A 257 -12.66 -1.27 10.64
CA TRP A 257 -12.93 -2.23 11.71
C TRP A 257 -11.67 -3.05 12.05
N VAL A 258 -10.94 -3.50 11.03
CA VAL A 258 -9.69 -4.24 11.23
C VAL A 258 -8.64 -3.37 11.91
N ALA A 259 -8.49 -2.10 11.52
CA ALA A 259 -7.55 -1.18 12.15
C ALA A 259 -7.81 -1.05 13.65
N GLU A 260 -9.07 -0.97 14.10
CA GLU A 260 -9.38 -0.97 15.54
C GLU A 260 -8.99 -2.27 16.24
N GLN A 261 -9.15 -3.43 15.59
CA GLN A 261 -8.73 -4.69 16.18
C GLN A 261 -7.20 -4.75 16.34
N LEU A 262 -6.48 -4.23 15.34
CA LEU A 262 -5.02 -4.20 15.36
C LEU A 262 -4.48 -3.16 16.34
N ALA A 263 -5.12 -2.01 16.48
CA ALA A 263 -4.73 -0.99 17.47
C ALA A 263 -4.70 -1.58 18.89
N GLY A 264 -5.69 -2.41 19.25
CA GLY A 264 -5.69 -3.16 20.52
C GLY A 264 -4.45 -4.05 20.69
N THR A 265 -4.04 -4.75 19.63
CA THR A 265 -2.84 -5.61 19.67
C THR A 265 -1.52 -4.83 19.74
N PHE A 266 -1.46 -3.61 19.20
CA PHE A 266 -0.29 -2.75 19.32
C PHE A 266 -0.20 -2.10 20.71
N SER A 267 -1.34 -1.84 21.37
CA SER A 267 -1.37 -1.31 22.73
C SER A 267 -1.10 -2.34 23.82
N GLU A 268 -1.48 -3.61 23.63
CA GLU A 268 -1.34 -4.67 24.65
C GLU A 268 0.12 -5.12 24.88
N ASN A 269 1.07 -4.69 24.05
CA ASN A 269 2.49 -5.02 24.24
C ASN A 269 3.22 -4.13 25.27
N HIS A 270 2.52 -3.15 25.87
CA HIS A 270 3.03 -2.39 27.00
C HIS A 270 1.98 -2.33 28.12
N GLU A 271 2.19 -3.20 29.13
CA GLU A 271 1.41 -3.38 30.35
C GLU A 271 0.06 -4.10 30.21
N THR A 272 0.02 -5.40 30.51
CA THR A 272 -0.64 -5.98 31.71
C THR A 272 -0.61 -7.51 31.71
N GLU A 273 -0.56 -8.08 32.92
CA GLU A 273 -0.67 -9.51 33.21
C GLU A 273 -1.90 -10.18 32.57
N PRO A 274 -1.85 -11.50 32.30
CA PRO A 274 -2.93 -12.20 31.62
C PRO A 274 -4.22 -12.20 32.44
N ILE A 275 -5.29 -11.67 31.86
CA ILE A 275 -6.66 -11.82 32.37
C ILE A 275 -7.00 -13.31 32.38
N ALA A 276 -7.30 -13.81 33.57
CA ALA A 276 -7.73 -15.18 33.82
C ALA A 276 -8.93 -15.56 32.95
N ARG A 277 -8.84 -16.74 32.32
CA ARG A 277 -9.99 -17.42 31.72
C ARG A 277 -11.03 -17.68 32.80
N SER A 278 -12.25 -17.18 32.61
CA SER A 278 -13.42 -17.61 33.38
C SER A 278 -13.92 -18.94 32.80
N ASP A 279 -13.28 -20.03 33.21
CA ASP A 279 -14.01 -21.27 33.44
C ASP A 279 -14.51 -21.21 34.89
N ASP A 280 -15.82 -21.01 35.07
CA ASP A 280 -16.65 -21.44 36.21
C ASP A 280 -17.89 -20.53 36.36
N LEU A 281 -19.02 -21.00 35.80
CA LEU A 281 -20.38 -21.08 36.36
C LEU A 281 -21.45 -21.19 35.24
#